data_AF-A0A8T5UJ95-F1
#
_entry.id   AF-A0A8T5UJ95-F1
#
_cell.length_a   1.000
_cell.length_b   1.000
_cell.length_c   1.000
_cell.angle_alpha   90.00
_cell.angle_beta   90.00
_cell.angle_gamma   90.00
#
_symmetry.space_group_name_H-M   'P 1'
#
loop_
_entity.id
_entity.type
_entity.pdbx_description
1 polymer ?
#
loop_
_entity_poly.entity_id
_entity_poly.type
_entity_poly.pdbx_seq_one_letter_code
_entity_poly.pdbx_strand_id
1 'polypeptide(L)'
;MSQGRISIEGRIMAANNQGEKRISRNYTYGYMVLSVQVGADLYSVLVSSSKINTYGFLPRIGQYVHAEGIRSPGRDGFHDYSLSHLSTLEHIEPPKKKLK
;
A
#
# COMPACT_ATOMS: atom_id res chain seq x y z
N MET A 1 21.46 3.18 -4.88
CA MET A 1 20.39 2.85 -5.85
C MET A 1 19.17 3.66 -5.46
N SER A 2 18.77 4.63 -6.28
CA SER A 2 17.68 5.56 -5.98
C SER A 2 16.36 4.79 -5.86
N GLN A 3 15.69 4.92 -4.71
CA GLN A 3 14.32 4.44 -4.53
C GLN A 3 13.42 5.28 -5.44
N GLY A 4 13.03 4.71 -6.59
CA GLY A 4 12.16 5.40 -7.55
C GLY A 4 10.73 5.47 -7.02
N ARG A 5 10.07 6.60 -7.25
CA ARG A 5 8.60 6.63 -7.20
C ARG A 5 8.06 5.73 -8.30
N ILE A 6 7.08 4.91 -7.95
CA ILE A 6 6.38 4.04 -8.89
C ILE A 6 4.87 4.14 -8.63
N SER A 7 4.11 3.74 -9.64
CA SER A 7 2.68 3.48 -9.54
C SER A 7 2.42 1.98 -9.60
N ILE A 8 1.49 1.50 -8.80
CA ILE A 8 1.00 0.12 -8.84
C ILE A 8 -0.53 0.11 -8.91
N GLU A 9 -1.06 -0.93 -9.55
CA GLU A 9 -2.48 -1.26 -9.53
C GLU A 9 -2.66 -2.70 -9.13
N GLY A 10 -3.49 -2.97 -8.13
CA GLY A 10 -3.59 -4.30 -7.59
C GLY A 10 -4.77 -4.50 -6.65
N ARG A 11 -4.97 -5.75 -6.26
CA ARG A 11 -6.05 -6.16 -5.37
C ARG A 11 -5.58 -6.20 -3.93
N ILE A 12 -6.33 -5.61 -3.02
CA ILE A 12 -6.07 -5.73 -1.58
C ILE A 12 -6.38 -7.17 -1.15
N MET A 13 -5.36 -7.88 -0.67
CA MET A 13 -5.45 -9.26 -0.16
C MET A 13 -5.60 -9.28 1.36
N ALA A 14 -4.96 -8.33 2.04
CA ALA A 14 -5.07 -8.16 3.49
C ALA A 14 -4.96 -6.68 3.86
N ALA A 15 -5.58 -6.31 4.98
CA ALA A 15 -5.44 -4.98 5.58
C ALA A 15 -5.18 -5.15 7.07
N ASN A 16 -4.02 -4.69 7.54
CA ASN A 16 -3.64 -4.70 8.94
C ASN A 16 -3.64 -3.26 9.47
N ASN A 17 -4.54 -2.99 10.42
CA ASN A 17 -4.78 -1.65 10.95
C ASN A 17 -3.91 -1.32 12.16
N GLN A 18 -2.96 -2.17 12.52
CA GLN A 18 -2.17 -2.06 13.75
C GLN A 18 -0.68 -2.03 13.42
N GLY A 19 -0.23 -0.86 12.95
CA GLY A 19 1.18 -0.53 12.82
C GLY A 19 1.49 0.76 13.55
N GLU A 20 2.41 0.72 14.52
CA GLU A 20 2.96 1.91 15.16
C GLU A 20 4.46 1.98 14.88
N LYS A 21 4.90 3.02 14.17
CA LYS A 21 6.32 3.26 13.93
C LYS A 21 6.78 4.39 14.82
N ARG A 22 7.63 4.09 15.79
CA ARG A 22 8.27 5.09 16.62
C ARG A 22 9.37 5.80 15.81
N ILE A 23 9.17 7.08 15.52
CA ILE A 23 10.14 7.89 14.76
C ILE A 23 11.10 8.61 15.72
N SER A 24 10.66 8.93 16.93
CA SER A 24 11.49 9.53 17.99
C SER A 24 11.01 9.13 19.38
N ARG A 25 11.67 9.62 20.44
CA ARG A 25 11.21 9.37 21.82
C ARG A 25 9.79 9.88 22.09
N ASN A 26 9.34 10.90 21.35
CA ASN A 26 8.07 11.61 21.59
C ASN A 26 7.08 11.54 20.41
N TYR A 27 7.39 10.78 19.35
CA TYR A 27 6.54 10.71 18.16
C TYR A 27 6.37 9.26 17.68
N THR A 28 5.13 8.79 17.82
CA THR A 28 4.67 7.51 17.26
C THR A 28 3.79 7.80 16.07
N TYR A 29 4.11 7.17 14.94
CA TYR A 29 3.38 7.33 13.69
C TYR A 29 2.52 6.09 13.44
N GLY A 30 1.20 6.26 13.49
CA GLY A 30 0.25 5.22 13.14
C GLY A 30 0.24 4.98 11.63
N TYR A 31 0.26 3.71 11.23
CA TYR A 31 0.09 3.31 9.84
C TYR A 31 -0.79 2.06 9.73
N MET A 32 -1.50 1.97 8.60
CA MET A 32 -2.16 0.76 8.13
C MET A 32 -1.26 0.12 7.06
N VAL A 33 -1.14 -1.20 7.07
CA VAL A 33 -0.44 -1.95 6.02
C VAL A 33 -1.48 -2.66 5.17
N LEU A 34 -1.47 -2.40 3.86
CA LEU A 34 -2.24 -3.16 2.90
C LEU A 34 -1.31 -4.14 2.18
N SER A 35 -1.67 -5.41 2.16
CA SER A 35 -1.04 -6.38 1.26
C SER A 35 -1.77 -6.31 -0.09
N VAL A 36 -1.09 -5.84 -1.13
CA VAL A 36 -1.67 -5.59 -2.46
C VAL A 36 -1.01 -6.53 -3.48
N GLN A 37 -1.82 -7.39 -4.12
CA GLN A 37 -1.36 -8.28 -5.17
C GLN A 37 -1.31 -7.52 -6.51
N VAL A 38 -0.13 -7.48 -7.13
CA VAL A 38 0.15 -6.82 -8.41
C VAL A 38 0.79 -7.84 -9.35
N GLY A 39 -0.01 -8.41 -10.26
CA GLY A 39 0.47 -9.54 -11.06
C GLY A 39 0.91 -10.70 -10.17
N ALA A 40 2.17 -11.12 -10.28
CA ALA A 40 2.76 -12.17 -9.43
C ALA A 40 3.37 -11.62 -8.12
N ASP A 41 3.60 -10.32 -8.01
CA ASP A 41 4.28 -9.70 -6.88
C ASP A 41 3.28 -9.29 -5.78
N LEU A 42 3.72 -9.41 -4.53
CA LEU A 42 2.98 -8.96 -3.35
C LEU A 42 3.64 -7.73 -2.73
N TYR A 43 2.89 -6.62 -2.68
CA TYR A 43 3.35 -5.35 -2.13
C TYR A 43 2.81 -5.11 -0.72
N SER A 44 3.67 -4.67 0.19
CA SER A 44 3.24 -4.02 1.45
C SER A 44 3.10 -2.52 1.22
N VAL A 45 1.86 -2.03 1.18
CA VAL A 45 1.55 -0.61 0.98
C VAL A 45 1.33 0.04 2.34
N LEU A 46 2.24 0.94 2.71
CA LEU A 46 2.23 1.67 3.99
C LEU A 46 1.36 2.92 3.87
N VAL A 47 0.18 2.86 4.46
CA VAL A 47 -0.79 3.94 4.48
C VAL A 47 -0.68 4.70 5.81
N SER A 48 -0.36 5.98 5.73
CA SER A 48 -0.37 6.88 6.89
C SER A 48 -1.76 6.93 7.52
N SER A 49 -1.88 6.66 8.82
CA SER A 49 -3.16 6.86 9.52
C SER A 49 -3.60 8.33 9.49
N SER A 50 -2.64 9.28 9.45
CA SER A 50 -2.98 10.71 9.32
C SER A 50 -3.50 11.11 7.93
N LYS A 51 -3.25 10.30 6.90
CA LYS A 51 -3.73 10.56 5.53
C LYS A 51 -4.92 9.67 5.15
N ILE A 52 -5.36 8.75 6.02
CA ILE A 52 -6.36 7.78 5.62
C ILE A 52 -7.68 8.44 5.18
N ASN A 53 -8.08 9.49 5.89
CA ASN A 53 -9.28 10.27 5.56
C ASN A 53 -9.10 11.13 4.31
N THR A 54 -7.86 11.45 3.89
CA THR A 54 -7.61 12.28 2.71
C THR A 54 -7.80 11.51 1.41
N TYR A 55 -7.76 10.18 1.44
CA TYR A 55 -7.95 9.35 0.25
C TYR A 55 -9.42 9.13 -0.12
N GLY A 56 -10.37 9.60 0.69
CA GLY A 56 -11.80 9.60 0.35
C GLY A 56 -12.48 8.22 0.38
N PHE A 57 -11.76 7.16 0.73
CA PHE A 57 -12.32 5.83 0.97
C PHE A 57 -11.55 5.10 2.07
N LEU A 58 -12.20 4.12 2.69
CA LEU A 58 -11.55 3.19 3.61
C LEU A 58 -11.16 1.92 2.85
N PRO A 59 -9.87 1.58 2.75
CA PRO A 59 -9.41 0.37 2.08
C PRO A 59 -10.02 -0.90 2.70
N ARG A 60 -10.50 -1.81 1.86
CA ARG A 60 -11.09 -3.09 2.26
C ARG A 60 -10.53 -4.23 1.42
N ILE A 61 -10.46 -5.41 2.04
CA ILE A 61 -10.06 -6.65 1.36
C ILE A 61 -10.95 -6.86 0.13
N GLY A 62 -10.32 -7.21 -0.99
CA GLY A 62 -10.97 -7.49 -2.26
C GLY A 62 -11.11 -6.29 -3.20
N GLN A 63 -10.97 -5.05 -2.71
CA GLN A 63 -10.96 -3.85 -3.54
C GLN A 63 -9.72 -3.80 -4.43
N TYR A 64 -9.86 -3.16 -5.59
CA TYR A 64 -8.73 -2.80 -6.44
C TYR A 64 -8.32 -1.38 -6.16
N VAL A 65 -7.01 -1.15 -6.07
CA VAL A 65 -6.47 0.17 -5.78
C VAL A 65 -5.38 0.54 -6.77
N HIS A 66 -5.33 1.83 -7.06
CA HIS A 66 -4.19 2.50 -7.65
C HIS A 66 -3.41 3.18 -6.53
N ALA A 67 -2.10 2.96 -6.45
CA ALA A 67 -1.25 3.59 -5.44
C ALA A 67 0.08 4.03 -6.04
N GLU A 68 0.49 5.26 -5.74
CA GLU A 68 1.79 5.78 -6.13
C GLU A 68 2.63 6.10 -4.88
N GLY A 69 3.89 5.69 -4.89
CA GLY A 69 4.80 5.92 -3.77
C GLY A 69 6.23 5.47 -4.05
N ILE A 70 7.06 5.53 -3.03
CA ILE A 70 8.46 5.12 -3.08
C ILE A 70 8.56 3.62 -2.87
N ARG A 71 9.09 2.89 -3.86
CA ARG A 71 9.35 1.45 -3.76
C ARG A 71 10.67 1.16 -3.07
N SER A 72 10.64 0.16 -2.19
CA SER A 72 11.82 -0.47 -1.61
C SER A 72 11.65 -1.99 -1.59
N PRO A 73 12.74 -2.78 -1.48
CA PRO A 73 12.64 -4.22 -1.22
C PRO A 73 11.82 -4.51 0.04
N GLY A 74 11.05 -5.60 0.02
CA GLY A 74 10.42 -6.15 1.21
C GLY A 74 11.46 -6.60 2.25
N ARG A 75 11.09 -6.57 3.53
CA ARG A 75 12.01 -6.88 4.65
C ARG A 75 11.47 -7.88 5.65
N ASP A 76 10.24 -8.35 5.47
CA ASP A 76 9.53 -9.24 6.40
C ASP A 76 9.52 -10.71 5.94
N GLY A 77 10.13 -11.01 4.79
CA GLY A 77 10.14 -12.36 4.21
C GLY A 77 8.79 -12.81 3.63
N PHE A 78 7.77 -11.94 3.62
CA PHE A 78 6.44 -12.24 3.11
C PHE A 78 6.08 -11.39 1.89
N HIS A 79 6.43 -10.11 1.89
CA HIS A 79 6.20 -9.22 0.75
C HIS A 79 7.46 -9.12 -0.12
N ASP A 80 7.29 -9.12 -1.44
CA ASP A 80 8.39 -8.90 -2.38
C ASP A 80 8.89 -7.44 -2.29
N TYR A 81 7.96 -6.50 -2.15
CA TYR A 81 8.22 -5.07 -2.13
C TYR A 81 7.44 -4.34 -1.05
N SER A 82 7.93 -3.15 -0.70
CA SER A 82 7.21 -2.18 0.12
C SER A 82 7.03 -0.88 -0.64
N LEU A 83 5.83 -0.32 -0.55
CA LEU A 83 5.48 0.99 -1.10
C LEU A 83 5.18 1.95 0.06
N SER A 84 5.95 3.02 0.15
CA SER A 84 5.88 4.00 1.24
C SER A 84 5.77 5.42 0.69
N HIS A 85 5.54 6.40 1.57
CA HIS A 85 5.46 7.82 1.19
C HIS A 85 4.46 8.06 0.06
N LEU A 86 3.25 7.50 0.21
CA LEU A 86 2.22 7.56 -0.81
C LEU A 86 1.89 9.00 -1.19
N SER A 87 1.91 9.26 -2.50
CA SER A 87 1.35 10.47 -3.13
C SER A 87 -0.13 10.28 -3.45
N THR A 88 -0.51 9.09 -3.89
CA THR A 88 -1.89 8.73 -4.23
C THR A 88 -2.27 7.37 -3.65
N LEU A 89 -3.55 7.22 -3.33
CA LEU A 89 -4.19 5.95 -3.03
C LEU A 89 -5.67 6.11 -3.41
N GLU A 90 -6.10 5.37 -4.43
CA GLU A 90 -7.43 5.50 -5.02
C GLU A 90 -8.08 4.13 -5.18
N HIS A 91 -9.38 4.05 -4.96
CA HIS A 91 -10.17 2.88 -5.32
C HIS A 91 -10.46 2.90 -6.82
N ILE A 92 -10.16 1.80 -7.51
CA ILE A 92 -10.38 1.65 -8.95
C ILE A 92 -11.28 0.45 -9.23
N GLU A 93 -11.89 0.42 -10.42
CA GLU A 93 -12.58 -0.76 -10.88
C GLU A 93 -11.62 -1.93 -11.11
N PRO A 94 -12.06 -3.19 -10.91
CA PRO A 94 -11.27 -4.35 -11.30
C PRO A 94 -10.88 -4.26 -12.78
N PRO A 95 -9.65 -4.65 -13.15
CA PRO A 95 -9.26 -4.71 -14.55
C PRO A 95 -10.23 -5.63 -15.29
N LYS A 96 -10.82 -5.13 -16.38
CA LYS A 96 -11.76 -5.90 -17.20
C LYS A 96 -11.06 -7.19 -17.63
N LYS A 97 -11.60 -8.35 -17.21
CA LYS A 97 -11.13 -9.65 -17.70
C LYS A 97 -11.15 -9.58 -19.23
N LYS A 98 -9.98 -9.65 -19.86
CA LYS A 98 -9.91 -9.99 -21.28
C LYS A 98 -10.41 -11.44 -21.36
N LEU A 99 -11.68 -11.61 -21.71
CA LEU A 99 -12.20 -12.89 -22.18
C LEU A 99 -11.29 -13.28 -23.36
N LYS A 100 -10.47 -14.30 -23.14
CA LYS A 100 -9.75 -15.00 -24.22
C LYS A 100 -10.71 -15.97 -24.88
#